data_AF-A0A938ZVU1-F1
#
_entry.id   AF-A0A938ZVU1-F1
#
_cell.length_a   1.000
_cell.length_b   1.000
_cell.length_c   1.000
_cell.angle_alpha   90.00
_cell.angle_beta   90.00
_cell.angle_gamma   90.00
#
_symmetry.space_group_name_H-M   'P 1'
#
loop_
_entity.id
_entity.type
_entity.pdbx_description
1 polymer ?
#
loop_
_entity_poly.entity_id
_entity_poly.type
_entity_poly.pdbx_seq_one_letter_code
_entity_poly.pdbx_strand_id
1 'polypeptide(L)'
;MALPLVSVPMKKNKKPSLVLTLSAAGLLIGAGSAAYWLLVQRQLSSSDLLVGANIIPGDALFAVSLTTDPQQWQKLRGFGTKETQAELDKNLVQLRDRFLTNNGYDFQKDIAPWVGDDVTIAILAPGTGSKAAPKPVTTNEDTASDQQSMVMVLPVKNPEIAKRILAQPKTLKQGKWVDRTYEGIAIKQSEGQAGENFSAALLDGRFLVITDSPKATERAIDAYKNKTSLATTGGFAENFPKIANFQPFAQFYVNVPTAAKIAAASPNRPLPAQVLAQLQNNQGLAGTMTLEPEGIRFKGVSWLNPNSQRVLAVENKAGQMQSRVPAETLMMLSGGNLQRLWGDYVLTSQANPLSPIAPEKLRGGVKSLINLDLDKDLLSWMKGEFSLSLIPSTAKAGSPDDFRAGLVFMVQASDAYGGQSLRNSAEASLKQLDDVMRNQYQFQVQPGKVADQPVVNWVSPYGTLTATHGWLDGDVAFLVVGAPIADKIIPKPNNTLASTIPFQQTVPTEPNPTNGQFFLDVERTVKNFPLPTLIPNQQTLLDATRSIGMTSAVSDSRSNRYDIFIALKKVRNSTALPSPESNKSDSGR
;
A
#
# COMPACT_ATOMS: atom_id res chain seq x y z
N MET A 1 -31.99 71.14 71.23
CA MET A 1 -32.71 71.19 69.93
C MET A 1 -32.37 69.94 69.15
N ALA A 2 -33.37 69.43 68.46
CA ALA A 2 -33.45 68.11 67.82
C ALA A 2 -32.38 67.82 66.75
N LEU A 3 -31.94 66.56 66.64
CA LEU A 3 -32.27 65.61 65.54
C LEU A 3 -31.43 64.31 65.72
N PRO A 4 -31.90 63.14 65.25
CA PRO A 4 -31.68 61.86 65.94
C PRO A 4 -30.63 60.92 65.32
N LEU A 5 -30.24 59.94 66.15
CA LEU A 5 -29.50 58.70 65.84
C LEU A 5 -30.12 57.91 64.68
N VAL A 6 -29.29 57.43 63.73
CA VAL A 6 -29.57 56.18 63.00
C VAL A 6 -28.29 55.37 62.80
N SER A 7 -28.32 54.22 63.46
CA SER A 7 -27.44 53.08 63.42
C SER A 7 -27.37 52.44 62.02
N VAL A 8 -26.20 51.98 61.61
CA VAL A 8 -26.00 51.16 60.41
C VAL A 8 -26.32 49.69 60.74
N PRO A 9 -27.30 49.03 60.08
CA PRO A 9 -27.45 47.59 60.18
C PRO A 9 -26.87 46.86 58.95
N MET A 10 -26.27 45.72 59.24
CA MET A 10 -25.73 44.71 58.32
C MET A 10 -26.61 44.44 57.09
N LYS A 11 -25.99 44.43 55.91
CA LYS A 11 -26.64 43.98 54.66
C LYS A 11 -26.25 42.53 54.35
N LYS A 12 -27.27 41.66 54.29
CA LYS A 12 -27.23 40.22 53.99
C LYS A 12 -26.55 39.92 52.65
N ASN A 13 -25.62 38.96 52.65
CA ASN A 13 -25.11 38.30 51.44
C ASN A 13 -26.21 37.49 50.76
N LYS A 14 -26.59 37.88 49.54
CA LYS A 14 -27.37 37.03 48.62
C LYS A 14 -26.41 36.17 47.80
N LYS A 15 -26.60 34.85 47.84
CA LYS A 15 -25.91 33.89 46.95
C LYS A 15 -26.31 34.19 45.49
N PRO A 16 -25.38 34.15 44.52
CA PRO A 16 -25.74 34.26 43.12
C PRO A 16 -26.43 32.96 42.65
N SER A 17 -27.49 33.13 41.88
CA SER A 17 -28.26 32.07 41.23
C SER A 17 -27.39 31.28 40.25
N LEU A 18 -27.25 29.97 40.52
CA LEU A 18 -26.49 29.00 39.72
C LEU A 18 -27.14 28.65 38.36
N VAL A 19 -28.31 29.22 38.07
CA VAL A 19 -29.13 28.82 36.90
C VAL A 19 -28.75 29.59 35.63
N LEU A 20 -28.09 30.74 35.72
CA LEU A 20 -27.68 31.53 34.55
C LEU A 20 -26.28 31.20 34.01
N THR A 21 -25.47 30.40 34.72
CA THR A 21 -24.12 30.01 34.27
C THR A 21 -24.13 28.68 33.51
N LEU A 22 -25.16 27.84 33.68
CA LEU A 22 -25.28 26.55 33.00
C LEU A 22 -25.81 26.64 31.55
N SER A 23 -26.57 27.68 31.21
CA SER A 23 -27.08 27.92 29.86
C SER A 23 -26.01 28.48 28.90
N ALA A 24 -25.01 29.22 29.39
CA ALA A 24 -23.89 29.69 28.58
C ALA A 24 -22.83 28.60 28.32
N ALA A 25 -22.61 27.68 29.27
CA ALA A 25 -21.69 26.56 29.09
C ALA A 25 -22.24 25.48 28.14
N GLY A 26 -23.56 25.21 28.19
CA GLY A 26 -24.21 24.28 27.26
C GLY A 26 -24.19 24.75 25.80
N LEU A 27 -24.34 26.06 25.57
CA LEU A 27 -24.24 26.65 24.23
C LEU A 27 -22.80 26.72 23.71
N LEU A 28 -21.79 26.92 24.56
CA LEU A 28 -20.38 26.92 24.13
C LEU A 28 -19.84 25.50 23.86
N ILE A 29 -20.32 24.48 24.58
CA ILE A 29 -19.94 23.08 24.34
C ILE A 29 -20.70 22.53 23.12
N GLY A 30 -21.98 22.88 22.94
CA GLY A 30 -22.77 22.51 21.77
C GLY A 30 -22.35 23.22 20.48
N ALA A 31 -22.10 24.54 20.54
CA ALA A 31 -21.58 25.29 19.40
C ALA A 31 -20.10 24.97 19.13
N GLY A 32 -19.30 24.66 20.15
CA GLY A 32 -17.92 24.21 20.00
C GLY A 32 -17.80 22.84 19.34
N SER A 33 -18.70 21.89 19.67
CA SER A 33 -18.72 20.58 19.03
C SER A 33 -19.34 20.61 17.63
N ALA A 34 -20.37 21.42 17.38
CA ALA A 34 -20.90 21.65 16.03
C ALA A 34 -19.92 22.44 15.14
N ALA A 35 -19.23 23.45 15.69
CA ALA A 35 -18.19 24.20 14.97
C ALA A 35 -16.93 23.35 14.76
N TYR A 36 -16.53 22.50 15.71
CA TYR A 36 -15.46 21.51 15.51
C TYR A 36 -15.85 20.48 14.44
N TRP A 37 -17.09 20.00 14.43
CA TRP A 37 -17.58 19.07 13.39
C TRP A 37 -17.67 19.74 12.00
N LEU A 38 -18.09 21.01 11.93
CA LEU A 38 -18.11 21.84 10.72
C LEU A 38 -16.70 22.29 10.27
N LEU A 39 -15.76 22.50 11.19
CA LEU A 39 -14.35 22.82 10.92
C LEU A 39 -13.57 21.58 10.47
N VAL A 40 -13.85 20.40 11.05
CA VAL A 40 -13.30 19.11 10.58
C VAL A 40 -13.88 18.76 9.20
N GLN A 41 -15.16 19.04 8.92
CA GLN A 41 -15.72 18.92 7.57
C GLN A 41 -15.15 19.95 6.57
N ARG A 42 -14.72 21.14 7.03
CA ARG A 42 -14.02 22.13 6.19
C ARG A 42 -12.52 21.86 6.05
N GLN A 43 -11.89 21.17 7.00
CA GLN A 43 -10.48 20.76 6.97
C GLN A 43 -10.27 19.44 6.22
N LEU A 44 -11.30 18.60 6.01
CA LEU A 44 -11.36 17.74 4.81
C LEU A 44 -11.61 18.65 3.60
N SER A 45 -10.66 19.52 3.32
CA SER A 45 -10.62 20.24 2.06
C SER A 45 -10.56 19.21 0.94
N SER A 46 -11.26 19.49 -0.15
CA SER A 46 -11.29 18.64 -1.36
C SER A 46 -9.90 18.34 -1.94
N SER A 47 -8.85 18.98 -1.41
CA SER A 47 -7.44 18.81 -1.73
C SER A 47 -6.83 17.49 -1.29
N ASP A 48 -7.36 16.85 -0.25
CA ASP A 48 -6.71 15.67 0.35
C ASP A 48 -7.35 14.37 -0.13
N LEU A 49 -8.42 14.47 -0.91
CA LEU A 49 -9.07 13.35 -1.58
C LEU A 49 -8.59 13.25 -3.03
N LEU A 50 -8.82 12.08 -3.64
CA LEU A 50 -8.56 11.89 -5.06
C LEU A 50 -9.29 12.96 -5.87
N VAL A 51 -8.59 13.57 -6.84
CA VAL A 51 -9.18 14.56 -7.73
C VAL A 51 -10.43 13.98 -8.41
N GLY A 52 -11.53 14.72 -8.39
CA GLY A 52 -12.79 14.25 -8.97
C GLY A 52 -13.52 13.17 -8.15
N ALA A 53 -13.11 12.86 -6.92
CA ALA A 53 -13.79 11.87 -6.06
C ALA A 53 -15.29 12.18 -5.84
N ASN A 54 -15.70 13.44 -5.96
CA ASN A 54 -17.11 13.85 -5.87
C ASN A 54 -17.91 13.60 -7.17
N ILE A 55 -17.24 13.28 -8.28
CA ILE A 55 -17.83 13.07 -9.61
C ILE A 55 -17.82 11.59 -9.98
N ILE A 56 -16.75 10.88 -9.62
CA ILE A 56 -16.58 9.45 -9.95
C ILE A 56 -17.68 8.66 -9.21
N PRO A 57 -18.49 7.84 -9.90
CA PRO A 57 -19.51 7.00 -9.27
C PRO A 57 -18.95 6.13 -8.14
N GLY A 58 -19.70 5.97 -7.05
CA GLY A 58 -19.25 5.24 -5.86
C GLY A 58 -18.99 3.74 -6.07
N ASP A 59 -19.48 3.17 -7.17
CA ASP A 59 -19.24 1.79 -7.58
C ASP A 59 -18.09 1.64 -8.59
N ALA A 60 -17.26 2.67 -8.76
CA ALA A 60 -16.00 2.56 -9.50
C ALA A 60 -15.14 1.42 -8.93
N LEU A 61 -14.60 0.59 -9.82
CA LEU A 61 -13.72 -0.54 -9.51
C LEU A 61 -12.36 -0.07 -9.04
N PHE A 62 -11.85 0.91 -9.78
CA PHE A 62 -10.53 1.45 -9.62
C PHE A 62 -10.55 2.90 -10.09
N ALA A 63 -9.78 3.75 -9.41
CA ALA A 63 -9.50 5.11 -9.83
C ALA A 63 -8.02 5.41 -9.63
N VAL A 64 -7.40 6.11 -10.59
CA VAL A 64 -6.01 6.56 -10.55
C VAL A 64 -5.94 8.02 -10.93
N SER A 65 -5.31 8.83 -10.08
CA SER A 65 -4.91 10.20 -10.38
C SER A 65 -3.44 10.23 -10.77
N LEU A 66 -3.09 10.99 -11.80
CA LEU A 66 -1.73 11.18 -12.31
C LEU A 66 -1.43 12.66 -12.43
N THR A 67 -0.23 13.07 -12.04
CA THR A 67 0.22 14.45 -12.17
C THR A 67 0.37 14.86 -13.63
N THR A 68 0.00 16.10 -13.92
CA THR A 68 0.21 16.76 -15.22
C THR A 68 1.51 17.55 -15.27
N ASP A 69 2.25 17.64 -14.15
CA ASP A 69 3.49 18.40 -14.03
C ASP A 69 4.64 17.75 -14.83
N PRO A 70 5.14 18.38 -15.92
CA PRO A 70 6.25 17.85 -16.70
C PRO A 70 7.53 17.62 -15.88
N GLN A 71 7.76 18.38 -14.81
CA GLN A 71 8.95 18.23 -13.97
C GLN A 71 8.94 16.90 -13.20
N GLN A 72 7.77 16.47 -12.73
CA GLN A 72 7.59 15.17 -12.07
C GLN A 72 7.88 14.02 -13.03
N TRP A 73 7.39 14.10 -14.28
CA TRP A 73 7.69 13.12 -15.31
C TRP A 73 9.18 13.08 -15.69
N GLN A 74 9.84 14.25 -15.74
CA GLN A 74 11.28 14.32 -15.95
C GLN A 74 12.06 13.70 -14.78
N LYS A 75 11.60 13.95 -13.54
CA LYS A 75 12.19 13.33 -12.34
C LYS A 75 12.06 11.81 -12.37
N LEU A 76 10.90 11.27 -12.76
CA LEU A 76 10.71 9.82 -12.93
C LEU A 76 11.71 9.24 -13.93
N ARG A 77 11.90 9.91 -15.07
CA ARG A 77 12.91 9.52 -16.06
C ARG A 77 14.36 9.66 -15.57
N GLY A 78 14.61 10.34 -14.45
CA GLY A 78 15.93 10.40 -13.82
C GLY A 78 16.35 9.11 -13.10
N PHE A 79 15.39 8.22 -12.81
CA PHE A 79 15.64 6.98 -12.07
C PHE A 79 15.92 5.77 -12.97
N GLY A 80 16.52 4.76 -12.36
CA GLY A 80 16.79 3.45 -12.93
C GLY A 80 18.09 3.36 -13.72
N THR A 81 18.08 2.49 -14.72
CA THR A 81 19.13 2.28 -15.72
C THR A 81 18.68 2.74 -17.10
N LYS A 82 19.56 2.68 -18.11
CA LYS A 82 19.21 3.00 -19.50
C LYS A 82 18.13 2.08 -20.04
N GLU A 83 18.15 0.81 -19.64
CA GLU A 83 17.19 -0.21 -20.05
C GLU A 83 15.80 0.09 -19.47
N THR A 84 15.69 0.40 -18.18
CA THR A 84 14.41 0.81 -17.58
C THR A 84 13.86 2.11 -18.18
N GLN A 85 14.75 3.05 -18.55
CA GLN A 85 14.34 4.29 -19.21
C GLN A 85 13.76 4.03 -20.60
N ALA A 86 14.41 3.16 -21.39
CA ALA A 86 13.91 2.81 -22.72
C ALA A 86 12.53 2.15 -22.65
N GLU A 87 12.32 1.24 -21.69
CA GLU A 87 11.02 0.60 -21.49
C GLU A 87 9.96 1.60 -20.98
N LEU A 88 10.33 2.52 -20.08
CA LEU A 88 9.46 3.60 -19.65
C LEU A 88 9.05 4.49 -20.83
N ASP A 89 10.01 4.96 -21.64
CA ASP A 89 9.76 5.84 -22.77
C ASP A 89 8.84 5.18 -23.81
N LYS A 90 9.06 3.89 -24.09
CA LYS A 90 8.18 3.10 -24.96
C LYS A 90 6.74 3.05 -24.43
N ASN A 91 6.56 2.77 -23.14
CA ASN A 91 5.24 2.73 -22.52
C ASN A 91 4.56 4.11 -22.51
N LEU A 92 5.32 5.19 -22.30
CA LEU A 92 4.81 6.56 -22.36
C LEU A 92 4.36 6.96 -23.77
N VAL A 93 5.12 6.60 -24.79
CA VAL A 93 4.75 6.82 -26.20
C VAL A 93 3.47 6.06 -26.53
N GLN A 94 3.37 4.79 -26.14
CA GLN A 94 2.15 4.00 -26.36
C GLN A 94 0.93 4.58 -25.65
N LEU A 95 1.10 5.06 -24.42
CA LEU A 95 0.02 5.69 -23.65
C LEU A 95 -0.42 7.01 -24.31
N ARG A 96 0.54 7.87 -24.65
CA ARG A 96 0.29 9.14 -25.36
C ARG A 96 -0.46 8.89 -26.66
N ASP A 97 0.01 7.95 -27.46
CA ASP A 97 -0.57 7.69 -28.78
C ASP A 97 -1.99 7.14 -28.64
N ARG A 98 -2.22 6.21 -27.70
CA ARG A 98 -3.54 5.63 -27.41
C ARG A 98 -4.56 6.68 -26.98
N PHE A 99 -4.21 7.56 -26.06
CA PHE A 99 -5.18 8.48 -25.44
C PHE A 99 -5.26 9.84 -26.12
N LEU A 100 -4.15 10.35 -26.69
CA LEU A 100 -4.06 11.72 -27.18
C LEU A 100 -3.83 11.79 -28.69
N THR A 101 -2.69 11.30 -29.17
CA THR A 101 -2.27 11.54 -30.56
C THR A 101 -3.20 10.86 -31.57
N ASN A 102 -3.71 9.66 -31.27
CA ASN A 102 -4.67 8.99 -32.15
C ASN A 102 -6.01 9.73 -32.24
N ASN A 103 -6.33 10.59 -31.26
CA ASN A 103 -7.53 11.43 -31.22
C ASN A 103 -7.27 12.87 -31.71
N GLY A 104 -6.06 13.16 -32.23
CA GLY A 104 -5.69 14.47 -32.77
C GLY A 104 -5.35 15.53 -31.71
N TYR A 105 -5.08 15.11 -30.47
CA TYR A 105 -4.69 15.99 -29.37
C TYR A 105 -3.19 15.92 -29.07
N ASP A 106 -2.59 17.07 -28.80
CA ASP A 106 -1.26 17.19 -28.22
C ASP A 106 -1.37 17.70 -26.78
N PHE A 107 -0.67 17.05 -25.85
CA PHE A 107 -0.79 17.40 -24.43
C PHE A 107 -0.34 18.85 -24.15
N GLN A 108 0.81 19.27 -24.69
CA GLN A 108 1.40 20.58 -24.38
C GLN A 108 0.60 21.73 -25.01
N LYS A 109 0.09 21.51 -26.23
CA LYS A 109 -0.64 22.53 -27.00
C LYS A 109 -2.12 22.57 -26.63
N ASP A 110 -2.78 21.42 -26.49
CA ASP A 110 -4.23 21.33 -26.40
C ASP A 110 -4.75 21.04 -24.98
N ILE A 111 -3.94 20.58 -24.01
CA ILE A 111 -4.42 20.16 -22.67
C ILE A 111 -3.74 20.95 -21.53
N ALA A 112 -2.40 20.96 -21.50
CA ALA A 112 -1.59 21.63 -20.49
C ALA A 112 -1.95 23.10 -20.21
N PRO A 113 -2.38 23.93 -21.19
CA PRO A 113 -2.68 25.35 -20.93
C PRO A 113 -3.89 25.60 -20.02
N TRP A 114 -4.74 24.60 -19.79
CA TRP A 114 -5.98 24.78 -19.04
C TRP A 114 -6.25 23.70 -18.00
N VAL A 115 -5.63 22.52 -18.08
CA VAL A 115 -5.79 21.45 -17.11
C VAL A 115 -5.14 21.82 -15.77
N GLY A 116 -5.69 21.30 -14.67
CA GLY A 116 -5.09 21.39 -13.35
C GLY A 116 -3.88 20.45 -13.18
N ASP A 117 -3.37 20.38 -11.96
CA ASP A 117 -2.09 19.74 -11.65
C ASP A 117 -2.14 18.19 -11.67
N ASP A 118 -3.34 17.61 -11.67
CA ASP A 118 -3.56 16.15 -11.77
C ASP A 118 -4.82 15.81 -12.59
N VAL A 119 -4.85 14.62 -13.18
CA VAL A 119 -6.01 14.06 -13.91
C VAL A 119 -6.35 12.68 -13.35
N THR A 120 -7.63 12.43 -13.12
CA THR A 120 -8.11 11.13 -12.61
C THR A 120 -8.79 10.31 -13.70
N ILE A 121 -8.46 9.02 -13.77
CA ILE A 121 -9.11 8.01 -14.61
C ILE A 121 -9.74 6.96 -13.69
N ALA A 122 -11.01 6.64 -13.90
CA ALA A 122 -11.73 5.63 -13.16
C ALA A 122 -12.39 4.62 -14.09
N ILE A 123 -12.36 3.35 -13.69
CA ILE A 123 -13.06 2.25 -14.37
C ILE A 123 -14.30 1.92 -13.56
N LEU A 124 -15.47 1.96 -14.20
CA LEU A 124 -16.76 1.72 -13.57
C LEU A 124 -17.14 0.24 -13.63
N ALA A 125 -17.91 -0.21 -12.63
CA ALA A 125 -18.58 -1.50 -12.72
C ALA A 125 -19.60 -1.50 -13.87
N PRO A 126 -19.80 -2.63 -14.57
CA PRO A 126 -20.89 -2.79 -15.52
C PRO A 126 -22.24 -2.48 -14.85
N GLY A 127 -23.10 -1.73 -15.54
CA GLY A 127 -24.42 -1.38 -14.99
C GLY A 127 -25.28 -2.63 -14.76
N THR A 128 -26.00 -2.69 -13.64
CA THR A 128 -26.83 -3.84 -13.18
C THR A 128 -28.08 -4.13 -14.04
N GLY A 129 -28.14 -3.64 -15.29
CA GLY A 129 -29.28 -3.78 -16.19
C GLY A 129 -29.17 -4.88 -17.26
N SER A 130 -28.01 -5.52 -17.44
CA SER A 130 -27.85 -6.59 -18.45
C SER A 130 -27.92 -7.96 -17.78
N LYS A 131 -29.14 -8.45 -17.49
CA LYS A 131 -29.33 -9.91 -17.39
C LYS A 131 -29.21 -10.44 -18.81
N ALA A 132 -28.00 -10.81 -19.24
CA ALA A 132 -27.86 -11.67 -20.40
C ALA A 132 -28.53 -13.00 -20.06
N ALA A 133 -29.71 -13.25 -20.62
CA ALA A 133 -30.27 -14.59 -20.67
C ALA A 133 -29.22 -15.49 -21.38
N PRO A 134 -28.92 -16.69 -20.85
CA PRO A 134 -27.98 -17.58 -21.51
C PRO A 134 -28.60 -18.02 -22.85
N LYS A 135 -28.11 -17.44 -23.96
CA LYS A 135 -28.41 -17.95 -25.29
C LYS A 135 -27.51 -19.16 -25.57
N PRO A 136 -28.04 -20.24 -26.15
CA PRO A 136 -27.24 -21.41 -26.51
C PRO A 136 -26.17 -21.05 -27.54
N VAL A 137 -25.01 -21.68 -27.38
CA VAL A 137 -23.79 -21.49 -28.16
C VAL A 137 -23.96 -22.12 -29.55
N THR A 138 -24.22 -21.30 -30.56
CA THR A 138 -23.86 -21.61 -31.95
C THR A 138 -23.69 -20.30 -32.73
N THR A 139 -22.45 -19.81 -32.82
CA THR A 139 -21.77 -19.18 -33.97
C THR A 139 -20.60 -18.34 -33.46
N ASN A 140 -19.44 -18.51 -34.08
CA ASN A 140 -18.26 -17.68 -33.86
C ASN A 140 -18.56 -16.25 -34.33
N GLU A 141 -19.03 -15.40 -33.43
CA GLU A 141 -19.07 -13.95 -33.59
C GLU A 141 -18.51 -13.32 -32.30
N ASP A 142 -17.67 -12.31 -32.47
CA ASP A 142 -17.00 -11.55 -31.41
C ASP A 142 -17.99 -11.18 -30.30
N THR A 143 -17.80 -11.78 -29.12
CA THR A 143 -18.54 -11.41 -27.93
C THR A 143 -18.15 -9.99 -27.55
N ALA A 144 -19.02 -9.02 -27.90
CA ALA A 144 -19.05 -7.72 -27.27
C ALA A 144 -19.20 -7.95 -25.75
N SER A 145 -18.07 -7.97 -25.06
CA SER A 145 -17.98 -7.94 -23.59
C SER A 145 -18.88 -6.81 -23.09
N ASP A 146 -19.71 -7.06 -22.08
CA ASP A 146 -20.43 -6.00 -21.35
C ASP A 146 -19.41 -4.91 -20.98
N GLN A 147 -19.37 -3.83 -21.76
CA GLN A 147 -18.20 -2.96 -21.87
C GLN A 147 -17.95 -2.25 -20.54
N GLN A 148 -16.82 -2.59 -19.89
CA GLN A 148 -16.28 -1.81 -18.78
C GLN A 148 -16.17 -0.36 -19.24
N SER A 149 -16.84 0.56 -18.53
CA SER A 149 -16.85 1.97 -18.91
C SER A 149 -15.81 2.76 -18.14
N MET A 150 -15.26 3.78 -18.76
CA MET A 150 -14.23 4.67 -18.22
C MET A 150 -14.79 6.08 -18.01
N VAL A 151 -14.37 6.70 -16.91
CA VAL A 151 -14.58 8.12 -16.61
C VAL A 151 -13.22 8.77 -16.36
N MET A 152 -12.91 9.83 -17.11
CA MET A 152 -11.76 10.69 -16.89
C MET A 152 -12.25 12.04 -16.37
N VAL A 153 -11.64 12.54 -15.29
CA VAL A 153 -11.96 13.81 -14.67
C VAL A 153 -10.72 14.71 -14.72
N LEU A 154 -10.85 15.82 -15.44
CA LEU A 154 -9.80 16.81 -15.62
C LEU A 154 -10.20 18.11 -14.91
N PRO A 155 -9.50 18.53 -13.85
CA PRO A 155 -9.69 19.84 -13.26
C PRO A 155 -9.38 20.95 -14.26
N VAL A 156 -10.15 22.03 -14.20
CA VAL A 156 -10.05 23.16 -15.11
C VAL A 156 -9.43 24.34 -14.37
N LYS A 157 -8.17 24.63 -14.69
CA LYS A 157 -7.42 25.80 -14.23
C LYS A 157 -7.79 27.06 -15.01
N ASN A 158 -8.08 26.92 -16.32
CA ASN A 158 -8.52 28.02 -17.17
C ASN A 158 -9.87 27.71 -17.85
N PRO A 159 -11.00 28.18 -17.29
CA PRO A 159 -12.34 27.84 -17.78
C PRO A 159 -12.63 28.38 -19.19
N GLU A 160 -12.04 29.50 -19.58
CA GLU A 160 -12.28 30.11 -20.89
C GLU A 160 -11.65 29.28 -22.02
N ILE A 161 -10.44 28.78 -21.81
CA ILE A 161 -9.78 27.88 -22.76
C ILE A 161 -10.52 26.54 -22.81
N ALA A 162 -10.90 25.98 -21.67
CA ALA A 162 -11.62 24.70 -21.60
C ALA A 162 -12.99 24.76 -22.31
N LYS A 163 -13.77 25.83 -22.09
CA LYS A 163 -15.05 26.06 -22.79
C LYS A 163 -14.85 26.16 -24.31
N ARG A 164 -13.81 26.88 -24.76
CA ARG A 164 -13.51 27.02 -26.19
C ARG A 164 -13.17 25.67 -26.84
N ILE A 165 -12.35 24.86 -26.18
CA ILE A 165 -11.97 23.52 -26.66
C ILE A 165 -13.19 22.60 -26.70
N LEU A 166 -14.05 22.64 -25.68
CA LEU A 166 -15.29 21.88 -25.67
C LEU A 166 -16.25 22.38 -26.77
N ALA A 167 -16.33 23.68 -27.01
CA ALA A 167 -17.17 24.26 -28.06
C ALA A 167 -16.69 23.90 -29.47
N GLN A 168 -15.37 23.76 -29.67
CA GLN A 168 -14.74 23.44 -30.95
C GLN A 168 -13.82 22.22 -30.81
N PRO A 169 -14.39 21.01 -30.61
CA PRO A 169 -13.59 19.80 -30.46
C PRO A 169 -12.84 19.51 -31.77
N LYS A 170 -11.68 18.84 -31.66
CA LYS A 170 -10.92 18.41 -32.85
C LYS A 170 -11.77 17.47 -33.71
N THR A 171 -11.55 17.52 -35.02
CA THR A 171 -12.25 16.67 -35.98
C THR A 171 -11.93 15.20 -35.70
N LEU A 172 -12.96 14.38 -35.54
CA LEU A 172 -12.80 12.95 -35.34
C LEU A 172 -12.32 12.29 -36.65
N LYS A 173 -11.52 11.22 -36.52
CA LYS A 173 -11.15 10.39 -37.68
C LYS A 173 -12.36 9.73 -38.32
N GLN A 174 -13.35 9.35 -37.52
CA GLN A 174 -14.64 8.79 -37.92
C GLN A 174 -15.75 9.33 -37.01
N GLY A 175 -16.94 9.57 -37.56
CA GLY A 175 -18.10 10.05 -36.80
C GLY A 175 -18.30 11.57 -36.80
N LYS A 176 -19.33 12.04 -36.09
CA LYS A 176 -19.67 13.46 -35.90
C LYS A 176 -19.86 13.79 -34.44
N TRP A 177 -19.61 15.04 -34.07
CA TRP A 177 -19.97 15.57 -32.77
C TRP A 177 -21.44 16.00 -32.77
N VAL A 178 -22.19 15.57 -31.76
CA VAL A 178 -23.55 16.00 -31.48
C VAL A 178 -23.64 16.61 -30.09
N ASP A 179 -24.48 17.63 -29.96
CA ASP A 179 -24.79 18.23 -28.68
C ASP A 179 -26.01 17.52 -28.08
N ARG A 180 -25.89 17.12 -26.82
CA ARG A 180 -26.99 16.58 -26.02
C ARG A 180 -27.04 17.29 -24.67
N THR A 181 -28.17 17.20 -24.00
CA THR A 181 -28.33 17.73 -22.63
C THR A 181 -28.86 16.63 -21.74
N TYR A 182 -28.28 16.50 -20.55
CA TYR A 182 -28.76 15.59 -19.52
C TYR A 182 -28.78 16.32 -18.19
N GLU A 183 -29.90 16.27 -17.47
CA GLU A 183 -30.00 16.86 -16.13
C GLU A 183 -29.61 18.36 -16.05
N GLY A 184 -29.82 19.09 -17.15
CA GLY A 184 -29.46 20.51 -17.31
C GLY A 184 -27.99 20.77 -17.67
N ILE A 185 -27.20 19.72 -17.91
CA ILE A 185 -25.78 19.79 -18.25
C ILE A 185 -25.59 19.51 -19.74
N ALA A 186 -24.92 20.43 -20.44
CA ALA A 186 -24.57 20.25 -21.85
C ALA A 186 -23.44 19.22 -21.99
N ILE A 187 -23.62 18.30 -22.93
CA ILE A 187 -22.70 17.21 -23.23
C ILE A 187 -22.43 17.21 -24.73
N LYS A 188 -21.15 17.15 -25.08
CA LYS A 188 -20.69 16.88 -26.44
C LYS A 188 -20.42 15.40 -26.59
N GLN A 189 -21.03 14.75 -27.58
CA GLN A 189 -20.90 13.32 -27.79
C GLN A 189 -20.44 13.02 -29.22
N SER A 190 -19.54 12.05 -29.40
CA SER A 190 -19.24 11.51 -30.72
C SER A 190 -20.25 10.42 -31.11
N GLU A 191 -20.72 10.47 -32.35
CA GLU A 191 -21.49 9.40 -33.00
C GLU A 191 -20.54 8.55 -33.87
N GLY A 192 -20.16 7.37 -33.38
CA GLY A 192 -19.26 6.40 -34.05
C GLY A 192 -19.57 4.93 -33.71
N GLN A 193 -18.68 4.00 -34.09
CA GLN A 193 -18.81 2.57 -33.76
C GLN A 193 -18.70 2.33 -32.24
N ALA A 194 -19.29 1.23 -31.75
CA ALA A 194 -19.23 0.84 -30.34
C ALA A 194 -17.76 0.66 -29.90
N GLY A 195 -17.31 1.44 -28.91
CA GLY A 195 -15.91 1.51 -28.47
C GLY A 195 -15.17 2.81 -28.85
N GLU A 196 -15.76 3.66 -29.69
CA GLU A 196 -15.20 4.97 -30.11
C GLU A 196 -16.12 6.16 -29.77
N ASN A 197 -17.15 5.92 -28.93
CA ASN A 197 -18.14 6.91 -28.54
C ASN A 197 -17.71 7.68 -27.29
N PHE A 198 -16.99 8.78 -27.48
CA PHE A 198 -16.60 9.68 -26.41
C PHE A 198 -17.70 10.68 -26.08
N SER A 199 -17.85 10.99 -24.80
CA SER A 199 -18.70 12.09 -24.32
C SER A 199 -17.89 13.02 -23.43
N ALA A 200 -18.11 14.31 -23.55
CA ALA A 200 -17.46 15.33 -22.76
C ALA A 200 -18.48 16.31 -22.15
N ALA A 201 -18.37 16.58 -20.86
CA ALA A 201 -19.24 17.50 -20.13
C ALA A 201 -18.42 18.39 -19.20
N LEU A 202 -18.74 19.69 -19.16
CA LEU A 202 -18.10 20.65 -18.24
C LEU A 202 -18.99 20.85 -17.01
N LEU A 203 -18.55 20.35 -15.86
CA LEU A 203 -19.27 20.43 -14.58
C LEU A 203 -18.80 21.66 -13.79
N ASP A 204 -19.74 22.57 -13.49
CA ASP A 204 -19.54 23.83 -12.75
C ASP A 204 -18.39 24.73 -13.26
N GLY A 205 -17.95 24.54 -14.50
CA GLY A 205 -16.74 25.20 -15.02
C GLY A 205 -15.44 24.77 -14.33
N ARG A 206 -15.48 23.78 -13.43
CA ARG A 206 -14.34 23.34 -12.62
C ARG A 206 -13.76 22.00 -13.07
N PHE A 207 -14.57 21.14 -13.67
CA PHE A 207 -14.14 19.81 -14.09
C PHE A 207 -14.66 19.50 -15.48
N LEU A 208 -13.75 19.13 -16.39
CA LEU A 208 -14.11 18.50 -17.64
C LEU A 208 -14.16 16.98 -17.40
N VAL A 209 -15.31 16.38 -17.65
CA VAL A 209 -15.52 14.93 -17.52
C VAL A 209 -15.58 14.34 -18.92
N ILE A 210 -14.72 13.37 -19.20
CA ILE A 210 -14.67 12.63 -20.46
C ILE A 210 -15.01 11.17 -20.18
N THR A 211 -15.93 10.58 -20.94
CA THR A 211 -16.31 9.17 -20.80
C THR A 211 -16.30 8.46 -22.15
N ASP A 212 -16.20 7.14 -22.12
CA ASP A 212 -16.20 6.26 -23.31
C ASP A 212 -17.59 5.71 -23.68
N SER A 213 -18.62 6.13 -22.94
CA SER A 213 -20.01 5.81 -23.27
C SER A 213 -20.98 6.88 -22.74
N PRO A 214 -22.15 7.03 -23.39
CA PRO A 214 -23.18 7.97 -22.95
C PRO A 214 -23.70 7.69 -21.54
N LYS A 215 -23.87 6.40 -21.21
CA LYS A 215 -24.31 5.93 -19.89
C LYS A 215 -23.30 6.25 -18.79
N ALA A 216 -22.00 6.16 -19.07
CA ALA A 216 -20.98 6.55 -18.10
C ALA A 216 -21.02 8.06 -17.81
N THR A 217 -21.33 8.90 -18.81
CA THR A 217 -21.52 10.34 -18.58
C THR A 217 -22.69 10.62 -17.65
N GLU A 218 -23.84 9.98 -17.91
CA GLU A 218 -25.05 10.13 -17.09
C GLU A 218 -24.76 9.72 -15.65
N ARG A 219 -24.11 8.57 -15.45
CA ARG A 219 -23.70 8.09 -14.13
C ARG A 219 -22.76 9.05 -13.40
N ALA A 220 -21.81 9.67 -14.09
CA ALA A 220 -20.91 10.65 -13.48
C ALA A 220 -21.66 11.94 -13.07
N ILE A 221 -22.60 12.39 -13.91
CA ILE A 221 -23.47 13.54 -13.61
C ILE A 221 -24.38 13.23 -12.41
N ASP A 222 -25.00 12.05 -12.39
CA ASP A 222 -25.86 11.60 -11.30
C ASP A 222 -25.07 11.48 -10.00
N ALA A 223 -23.89 10.86 -10.04
CA ALA A 223 -23.01 10.74 -8.87
C ALA A 223 -22.64 12.10 -8.29
N TYR A 224 -22.38 13.08 -9.17
CA TYR A 224 -22.09 14.46 -8.79
C TYR A 224 -23.30 15.16 -8.16
N LYS A 225 -24.47 15.13 -8.81
CA LYS A 225 -25.68 15.82 -8.34
C LYS A 225 -26.27 15.18 -7.09
N ASN A 226 -26.31 13.84 -7.03
CA ASN A 226 -26.95 13.07 -5.97
C ASN A 226 -26.01 12.74 -4.80
N LYS A 227 -24.73 13.11 -4.89
CA LYS A 227 -23.70 12.80 -3.88
C LYS A 227 -23.54 11.29 -3.64
N THR A 228 -23.60 10.50 -4.69
CA THR A 228 -23.40 9.04 -4.69
C THR A 228 -22.07 8.65 -5.33
N SER A 229 -21.06 9.47 -5.06
CA SER A 229 -19.73 9.38 -5.65
C SER A 229 -18.72 8.71 -4.72
N LEU A 230 -17.51 8.46 -5.23
CA LEU A 230 -16.40 7.83 -4.52
C LEU A 230 -16.11 8.48 -3.17
N ALA A 231 -16.28 9.80 -3.06
CA ALA A 231 -16.12 10.54 -1.81
C ALA A 231 -17.04 10.05 -0.67
N THR A 232 -18.16 9.39 -1.00
CA THR A 232 -19.13 8.85 -0.04
C THR A 232 -19.04 7.33 0.13
N THR A 233 -18.11 6.68 -0.58
CA THR A 233 -17.88 5.23 -0.44
C THR A 233 -17.33 4.93 0.96
N GLY A 234 -17.81 3.85 1.57
CA GLY A 234 -17.52 3.53 2.98
C GLY A 234 -16.03 3.57 3.33
N GLY A 235 -15.66 4.41 4.29
CA GLY A 235 -14.28 4.55 4.75
C GLY A 235 -13.35 5.35 3.82
N PHE A 236 -13.78 5.78 2.64
CA PHE A 236 -12.90 6.47 1.68
C PHE A 236 -12.44 7.83 2.21
N ALA A 237 -13.39 8.69 2.61
CA ALA A 237 -13.08 10.02 3.11
C ALA A 237 -12.28 9.99 4.42
N GLU A 238 -12.43 8.96 5.24
CA GLU A 238 -11.70 8.80 6.50
C GLU A 238 -10.28 8.22 6.31
N ASN A 239 -10.09 7.34 5.32
CA ASN A 239 -8.82 6.62 5.16
C ASN A 239 -7.90 7.20 4.10
N PHE A 240 -8.43 7.74 3.00
CA PHE A 240 -7.60 8.28 1.91
C PHE A 240 -6.72 9.45 2.37
N PRO A 241 -7.18 10.41 3.21
CA PRO A 241 -6.31 11.48 3.70
C PRO A 241 -5.13 11.00 4.54
N LYS A 242 -5.19 9.80 5.14
CA LYS A 242 -4.09 9.23 5.93
C LYS A 242 -2.82 9.00 5.09
N ILE A 243 -2.95 8.92 3.77
CA ILE A 243 -1.83 8.73 2.83
C ILE A 243 -1.61 9.96 1.94
N ALA A 244 -2.22 11.10 2.28
CA ALA A 244 -1.98 12.35 1.56
C ALA A 244 -0.51 12.74 1.64
N ASN A 245 0.00 13.34 0.56
CA ASN A 245 1.33 13.89 0.49
C ASN A 245 1.31 15.13 -0.41
N PHE A 246 2.23 16.06 -0.19
CA PHE A 246 2.36 17.22 -1.06
C PHE A 246 2.90 16.78 -2.43
N GLN A 247 2.24 17.22 -3.51
CA GLN A 247 2.65 16.95 -4.90
C GLN A 247 2.82 15.44 -5.20
N PRO A 248 1.76 14.63 -5.07
CA PRO A 248 1.81 13.23 -5.44
C PRO A 248 2.09 13.09 -6.94
N PHE A 249 2.92 12.12 -7.33
CA PHE A 249 3.05 11.76 -8.74
C PHE A 249 1.82 11.01 -9.23
N ALA A 250 1.36 10.06 -8.41
CA ALA A 250 0.15 9.30 -8.67
C ALA A 250 -0.57 8.98 -7.36
N GLN A 251 -1.87 8.81 -7.44
CA GLN A 251 -2.68 8.27 -6.37
C GLN A 251 -3.66 7.27 -6.93
N PHE A 252 -4.08 6.29 -6.15
CA PHE A 252 -5.08 5.35 -6.61
C PHE A 252 -5.99 4.86 -5.50
N TYR A 253 -7.12 4.30 -5.90
CA TYR A 253 -8.09 3.63 -5.07
C TYR A 253 -8.61 2.38 -5.79
N VAL A 254 -8.74 1.28 -5.06
CA VAL A 254 -9.36 0.02 -5.49
C VAL A 254 -10.55 -0.27 -4.59
N ASN A 255 -11.72 -0.46 -5.21
CA ASN A 255 -12.92 -0.93 -4.54
C ASN A 255 -12.93 -2.46 -4.47
N VAL A 256 -12.42 -3.00 -3.35
CA VAL A 256 -12.17 -4.45 -3.22
C VAL A 256 -13.43 -5.29 -3.41
N PRO A 257 -14.60 -4.97 -2.79
CA PRO A 257 -15.81 -5.76 -2.98
C PRO A 257 -16.29 -5.79 -4.43
N THR A 258 -16.22 -4.66 -5.14
CA THR A 258 -16.69 -4.57 -6.53
C THR A 258 -15.73 -5.28 -7.49
N ALA A 259 -14.42 -5.11 -7.29
CA ALA A 259 -13.39 -5.84 -8.04
C ALA A 259 -13.50 -7.36 -7.84
N ALA A 260 -13.70 -7.82 -6.59
CA ALA A 260 -13.85 -9.23 -6.28
C ALA A 260 -15.10 -9.85 -6.93
N LYS A 261 -16.23 -9.13 -6.98
CA LYS A 261 -17.44 -9.59 -7.67
C LYS A 261 -17.22 -9.80 -9.16
N ILE A 262 -16.50 -8.88 -9.81
CA ILE A 262 -16.19 -9.00 -11.24
C ILE A 262 -15.23 -10.16 -11.49
N ALA A 263 -14.18 -10.30 -10.68
CA ALA A 263 -13.26 -11.43 -10.79
C ALA A 263 -13.99 -12.78 -10.59
N ALA A 264 -14.93 -12.86 -9.65
CA ALA A 264 -15.74 -14.05 -9.41
C ALA A 264 -16.67 -14.41 -10.59
N ALA A 265 -17.14 -13.40 -11.34
CA ALA A 265 -17.98 -13.59 -12.52
C ALA A 265 -17.18 -13.96 -13.78
N SER A 266 -15.85 -13.97 -13.73
CA SER A 266 -15.00 -14.31 -14.88
C SER A 266 -15.09 -15.81 -15.21
N PRO A 267 -15.47 -16.20 -16.44
CA PRO A 267 -15.58 -17.61 -16.84
C PRO A 267 -14.27 -18.39 -16.73
N ASN A 268 -13.13 -17.70 -16.90
CA ASN A 268 -11.82 -18.32 -16.99
C ASN A 268 -11.18 -18.60 -15.62
N ARG A 269 -11.67 -17.97 -14.54
CA ARG A 269 -11.12 -18.15 -13.19
C ARG A 269 -12.13 -17.74 -12.10
N PRO A 270 -13.24 -18.47 -11.93
CA PRO A 270 -14.22 -18.14 -10.90
C PRO A 270 -13.59 -18.24 -9.51
N LEU A 271 -13.86 -17.24 -8.67
CA LEU A 271 -13.43 -17.25 -7.28
C LEU A 271 -14.40 -18.11 -6.44
N PRO A 272 -13.90 -19.02 -5.58
CA PRO A 272 -14.76 -19.74 -4.65
C PRO A 272 -15.55 -18.78 -3.75
N ALA A 273 -16.79 -19.13 -3.40
CA ALA A 273 -17.68 -18.26 -2.63
C ALA A 273 -17.07 -17.82 -1.28
N GLN A 274 -16.31 -18.69 -0.63
CA GLN A 274 -15.62 -18.41 0.63
C GLN A 274 -14.54 -17.34 0.45
N VAL A 275 -13.80 -17.37 -0.66
CA VAL A 275 -12.76 -16.39 -1.00
C VAL A 275 -13.38 -15.04 -1.31
N LEU A 276 -14.48 -15.05 -2.06
CA LEU A 276 -15.23 -13.83 -2.33
C LEU A 276 -15.72 -13.18 -1.03
N ALA A 277 -16.29 -13.97 -0.11
CA ALA A 277 -16.74 -13.47 1.20
C ALA A 277 -15.58 -12.88 2.02
N GLN A 278 -14.40 -13.50 1.98
CA GLN A 278 -13.21 -12.96 2.65
C GLN A 278 -12.72 -11.65 2.04
N LEU A 279 -12.65 -11.55 0.71
CA LEU A 279 -12.26 -10.31 0.03
C LEU A 279 -13.25 -9.18 0.29
N GLN A 280 -14.54 -9.48 0.41
CA GLN A 280 -15.59 -8.52 0.73
C GLN A 280 -15.51 -7.96 2.16
N ASN A 281 -14.73 -8.59 3.05
CA ASN A 281 -14.41 -8.00 4.36
C ASN A 281 -13.51 -6.77 4.26
N ASN A 282 -12.80 -6.58 3.15
CA ASN A 282 -12.07 -5.35 2.85
C ASN A 282 -12.95 -4.44 1.99
N GLN A 283 -12.94 -3.14 2.26
CA GLN A 283 -13.71 -2.16 1.48
C GLN A 283 -12.86 -1.38 0.51
N GLY A 284 -11.65 -1.01 0.92
CA GLY A 284 -10.78 -0.20 0.09
C GLY A 284 -9.31 -0.47 0.31
N LEU A 285 -8.57 -0.33 -0.78
CA LEU A 285 -7.12 -0.20 -0.82
C LEU A 285 -6.82 1.09 -1.58
N ALA A 286 -6.01 1.96 -1.00
CA ALA A 286 -5.57 3.19 -1.65
C ALA A 286 -4.07 3.36 -1.48
N GLY A 287 -3.45 4.13 -2.37
CA GLY A 287 -2.06 4.50 -2.24
C GLY A 287 -1.70 5.79 -2.95
N THR A 288 -0.64 6.42 -2.46
CA THR A 288 -0.05 7.65 -2.95
C THR A 288 1.41 7.37 -3.28
N MET A 289 1.81 7.64 -4.52
CA MET A 289 3.18 7.55 -5.00
C MET A 289 3.78 8.95 -5.10
N THR A 290 4.96 9.14 -4.51
CA THR A 290 5.74 10.36 -4.59
C THR A 290 7.17 10.07 -5.03
N LEU A 291 7.72 10.96 -5.85
CA LEU A 291 9.11 10.89 -6.26
C LEU A 291 9.96 11.66 -5.26
N GLU A 292 10.91 11.00 -4.62
CA GLU A 292 11.87 11.61 -3.69
C GLU A 292 13.25 11.70 -4.35
N PRO A 293 14.22 12.46 -3.81
CA PRO A 293 15.52 12.59 -4.44
C PRO A 293 16.19 11.25 -4.75
N GLU A 294 16.13 10.25 -3.87
CA GLU A 294 16.84 8.96 -4.02
C GLU A 294 15.98 7.82 -4.55
N GLY A 295 14.69 8.04 -4.86
CA GLY A 295 13.83 6.96 -5.31
C GLY A 295 12.34 7.27 -5.26
N ILE A 296 11.54 6.22 -5.13
CA ILE A 296 10.08 6.30 -5.13
C ILE A 296 9.56 5.93 -3.74
N ARG A 297 8.75 6.81 -3.16
CA ARG A 297 7.98 6.51 -1.94
C ARG A 297 6.54 6.17 -2.30
N PHE A 298 5.99 5.18 -1.61
CA PHE A 298 4.63 4.73 -1.74
C PHE A 298 3.98 4.62 -0.35
N LYS A 299 2.99 5.48 -0.09
CA LYS A 299 2.16 5.39 1.12
C LYS A 299 0.87 4.65 0.77
N GLY A 300 0.58 3.57 1.46
CA GLY A 300 -0.61 2.74 1.26
C GLY A 300 -1.52 2.70 2.49
N VAL A 301 -2.82 2.55 2.26
CA VAL A 301 -3.81 2.29 3.31
C VAL A 301 -4.82 1.26 2.82
N SER A 302 -5.13 0.28 3.66
CA SER A 302 -6.20 -0.69 3.41
C SER A 302 -7.15 -0.68 4.59
N TRP A 303 -8.46 -0.77 4.34
CA TRP A 303 -9.44 -0.81 5.42
C TRP A 303 -10.54 -1.85 5.22
N LEU A 304 -11.04 -2.34 6.35
CA LEU A 304 -12.13 -3.27 6.46
C LEU A 304 -13.44 -2.60 6.08
N ASN A 305 -14.36 -3.40 5.56
CA ASN A 305 -15.73 -2.99 5.31
C ASN A 305 -16.40 -2.54 6.60
N PRO A 306 -17.05 -1.36 6.64
CA PRO A 306 -17.77 -0.87 7.82
C PRO A 306 -18.78 -1.90 8.35
N ASN A 307 -19.35 -2.72 7.47
CA ASN A 307 -20.33 -3.74 7.81
C ASN A 307 -19.70 -5.10 8.18
N SER A 308 -18.37 -5.24 8.10
CA SER A 308 -17.69 -6.47 8.51
C SER A 308 -17.60 -6.55 10.04
N GLN A 309 -17.82 -7.76 10.55
CA GLN A 309 -17.61 -8.12 11.96
C GLN A 309 -16.12 -8.29 12.30
N ARG A 310 -15.25 -8.41 11.28
CA ARG A 310 -13.81 -8.49 11.50
C ARG A 310 -13.29 -7.14 12.01
N VAL A 311 -12.38 -7.22 12.98
CA VAL A 311 -11.62 -6.09 13.50
C VAL A 311 -10.14 -6.47 13.57
N LEU A 312 -9.28 -5.45 13.58
CA LEU A 312 -7.84 -5.57 13.73
C LEU A 312 -7.45 -5.26 15.17
N ALA A 313 -6.50 -6.01 15.72
CA ALA A 313 -5.88 -5.68 16.99
C ALA A 313 -4.83 -4.59 16.77
N VAL A 314 -4.99 -3.45 17.45
CA VAL A 314 -4.04 -2.33 17.35
C VAL A 314 -2.85 -2.61 18.24
N GLU A 315 -1.88 -3.36 17.72
CA GLU A 315 -0.63 -3.67 18.40
C GLU A 315 0.54 -3.34 17.47
N ASN A 316 1.26 -2.26 17.80
CA ASN A 316 2.40 -1.78 17.05
C ASN A 316 3.63 -1.82 17.97
N LYS A 317 4.19 -3.02 18.18
CA LYS A 317 5.29 -3.28 19.14
C LYS A 317 6.60 -3.71 18.47
N ALA A 318 6.79 -3.40 17.19
CA ALA A 318 8.04 -3.67 16.49
C ALA A 318 8.99 -2.46 16.55
N GLY A 319 10.23 -2.66 16.10
CA GLY A 319 11.20 -1.60 15.85
C GLY A 319 12.44 -1.64 16.75
N GLN A 320 12.78 -2.78 17.35
CA GLN A 320 14.05 -2.95 18.08
C GLN A 320 14.99 -3.98 17.43
N MET A 321 14.48 -4.90 16.60
CA MET A 321 15.28 -5.99 16.03
C MET A 321 16.41 -5.53 15.11
N GLN A 322 16.25 -4.41 14.40
CA GLN A 322 17.31 -3.82 13.56
C GLN A 322 18.55 -3.39 14.37
N SER A 323 18.39 -3.19 15.67
CA SER A 323 19.49 -2.85 16.58
C SER A 323 20.19 -4.08 17.15
N ARG A 324 19.77 -5.29 16.79
CA ARG A 324 20.33 -6.58 17.26
C ARG A 324 21.12 -7.32 16.18
N VAL A 325 20.96 -6.92 14.92
CA VAL A 325 21.64 -7.52 13.78
C VAL A 325 22.76 -6.60 13.27
N PRO A 326 23.87 -7.16 12.74
CA PRO A 326 25.03 -6.38 12.36
C PRO A 326 24.78 -5.54 11.10
N ALA A 327 25.60 -4.52 10.89
CA ALA A 327 25.49 -3.58 9.77
C ALA A 327 25.51 -4.22 8.37
N GLU A 328 26.18 -5.36 8.18
CA GLU A 328 26.26 -6.04 6.89
C GLU A 328 25.03 -6.88 6.52
N THR A 329 23.97 -6.86 7.33
CA THR A 329 22.71 -7.58 7.10
C THR A 329 22.12 -7.21 5.72
N LEU A 330 21.91 -8.21 4.86
CA LEU A 330 21.41 -8.02 3.49
C LEU A 330 19.90 -7.86 3.43
N MET A 331 19.19 -8.56 4.32
CA MET A 331 17.74 -8.52 4.41
C MET A 331 17.33 -8.64 5.87
N MET A 332 16.31 -7.89 6.27
CA MET A 332 15.61 -8.05 7.54
C MET A 332 14.11 -7.92 7.31
N LEU A 333 13.34 -8.88 7.80
CA LEU A 333 11.90 -8.77 8.02
C LEU A 333 11.66 -8.80 9.53
N SER A 334 10.88 -7.87 10.07
CA SER A 334 10.49 -7.85 11.48
C SER A 334 9.01 -7.57 11.67
N GLY A 335 8.48 -8.01 12.81
CA GLY A 335 7.10 -7.75 13.20
C GLY A 335 6.89 -7.81 14.71
N GLY A 336 5.80 -7.22 15.20
CA GLY A 336 5.58 -7.03 16.64
C GLY A 336 5.05 -8.27 17.38
N ASN A 337 4.46 -9.22 16.66
CA ASN A 337 3.87 -10.43 17.25
C ASN A 337 3.72 -11.52 16.17
N LEU A 338 4.58 -12.54 16.20
CA LEU A 338 4.58 -13.59 15.18
C LEU A 338 3.34 -14.48 15.25
N GLN A 339 2.87 -14.83 16.45
CA GLN A 339 1.67 -15.63 16.64
C GLN A 339 0.44 -14.96 16.01
N ARG A 340 0.30 -13.64 16.24
CA ARG A 340 -0.76 -12.81 15.63
C ARG A 340 -0.62 -12.78 14.12
N LEU A 341 0.57 -12.51 13.60
CA LEU A 341 0.83 -12.46 12.16
C LEU A 341 0.41 -13.78 11.49
N TRP A 342 0.76 -14.92 12.10
CA TRP A 342 0.34 -16.23 11.63
C TRP A 342 -1.19 -16.40 11.68
N GLY A 343 -1.84 -16.00 12.78
CA GLY A 343 -3.30 -16.04 12.92
C GLY A 343 -4.02 -15.22 11.84
N ASP A 344 -3.56 -13.99 11.59
CA ASP A 344 -4.11 -13.11 10.56
C ASP A 344 -3.89 -13.69 9.15
N TYR A 345 -2.73 -14.30 8.90
CA TYR A 345 -2.44 -15.00 7.66
C TYR A 345 -3.38 -16.18 7.43
N VAL A 346 -3.60 -17.02 8.44
CA VAL A 346 -4.53 -18.16 8.38
C VAL A 346 -5.94 -17.67 8.07
N LEU A 347 -6.44 -16.65 8.79
CA LEU A 347 -7.78 -16.10 8.61
C LEU A 347 -8.02 -15.52 7.21
N THR A 348 -6.98 -14.95 6.58
CA THR A 348 -7.08 -14.31 5.26
C THR A 348 -6.72 -15.21 4.09
N SER A 349 -5.99 -16.30 4.34
CA SER A 349 -5.50 -17.21 3.31
C SER A 349 -6.32 -18.50 3.23
N GLN A 350 -7.10 -18.83 4.25
CA GLN A 350 -7.93 -20.03 4.26
C GLN A 350 -8.88 -20.03 3.05
N ALA A 351 -8.77 -21.07 2.21
CA ALA A 351 -9.49 -21.22 0.95
C ALA A 351 -9.14 -20.23 -0.18
N ASN A 352 -8.24 -19.26 0.02
CA ASN A 352 -7.82 -18.31 -1.02
C ASN A 352 -6.79 -18.94 -1.97
N PRO A 353 -7.13 -19.24 -3.25
CA PRO A 353 -6.23 -19.88 -4.20
C PRO A 353 -5.09 -18.96 -4.68
N LEU A 354 -5.15 -17.66 -4.36
CA LEU A 354 -4.10 -16.68 -4.67
C LEU A 354 -3.09 -16.52 -3.52
N SER A 355 -3.29 -17.22 -2.40
CA SER A 355 -2.33 -17.20 -1.29
C SER A 355 -1.01 -17.83 -1.75
N PRO A 356 0.16 -17.27 -1.39
CA PRO A 356 1.44 -17.81 -1.84
C PRO A 356 1.65 -19.24 -1.35
N ILE A 357 1.23 -19.55 -0.11
CA ILE A 357 1.28 -20.91 0.45
C ILE A 357 0.05 -21.16 1.31
N ALA A 358 -0.71 -22.24 1.06
CA ALA A 358 -1.85 -22.58 1.92
C ALA A 358 -1.40 -22.84 3.37
N PRO A 359 -2.03 -22.24 4.40
CA PRO A 359 -1.63 -22.41 5.80
C PRO A 359 -1.55 -23.89 6.25
N GLU A 360 -2.43 -24.72 5.73
CA GLU A 360 -2.51 -26.16 6.00
C GLU A 360 -1.29 -26.91 5.44
N LYS A 361 -0.71 -26.44 4.32
CA LYS A 361 0.53 -27.00 3.79
C LYS A 361 1.72 -26.66 4.68
N LEU A 362 1.75 -25.47 5.28
CA LEU A 362 2.80 -25.10 6.22
C LEU A 362 2.69 -25.91 7.52
N ARG A 363 1.49 -26.00 8.09
CA ARG A 363 1.23 -26.86 9.27
C ARG A 363 1.60 -28.31 9.00
N GLY A 364 1.14 -28.85 7.87
CA GLY A 364 1.44 -30.21 7.44
C GLY A 364 2.93 -30.44 7.20
N GLY A 365 3.60 -29.47 6.58
CA GLY A 365 5.05 -29.48 6.37
C GLY A 365 5.82 -29.55 7.69
N VAL A 366 5.53 -28.65 8.63
CA VAL A 366 6.15 -28.66 9.96
C VAL A 366 5.88 -29.98 10.68
N LYS A 367 4.62 -30.45 10.69
CA LYS A 367 4.27 -31.72 11.33
C LYS A 367 4.98 -32.92 10.68
N SER A 368 5.12 -32.93 9.37
CA SER A 368 5.78 -34.02 8.64
C SER A 368 7.30 -34.03 8.84
N LEU A 369 7.92 -32.85 8.99
CA LEU A 369 9.37 -32.72 9.15
C LEU A 369 9.79 -33.02 10.59
N ILE A 370 9.21 -32.33 11.57
CA ILE A 370 9.71 -32.38 12.95
C ILE A 370 8.72 -33.01 13.94
N ASN A 371 7.58 -33.52 13.48
CA ASN A 371 6.52 -34.11 14.31
C ASN A 371 5.96 -33.18 15.41
N LEU A 372 6.17 -31.87 15.31
CA LEU A 372 5.61 -30.84 16.21
C LEU A 372 4.41 -30.13 15.57
N ASP A 373 3.49 -29.66 16.40
CA ASP A 373 2.38 -28.79 16.00
C ASP A 373 2.86 -27.33 15.91
N LEU A 374 2.77 -26.72 14.73
CA LEU A 374 3.23 -25.35 14.50
C LEU A 374 2.57 -24.35 15.46
N ASP A 375 1.25 -24.46 15.64
CA ASP A 375 0.46 -23.49 16.39
C ASP A 375 0.66 -23.65 17.91
N LYS A 376 0.68 -24.90 18.40
CA LYS A 376 0.74 -25.22 19.83
C LYS A 376 2.16 -25.34 20.37
N ASP A 377 3.03 -26.06 19.67
CA ASP A 377 4.34 -26.43 20.19
C ASP A 377 5.40 -25.37 19.86
N LEU A 378 5.22 -24.60 18.78
CA LEU A 378 6.18 -23.58 18.35
C LEU A 378 5.70 -22.14 18.55
N LEU A 379 4.55 -21.77 17.98
CA LEU A 379 4.10 -20.37 17.94
C LEU A 379 3.47 -19.88 19.26
N SER A 380 3.16 -20.79 20.19
CA SER A 380 2.40 -20.46 21.41
C SER A 380 3.07 -19.44 22.33
N TRP A 381 4.41 -19.36 22.30
CA TRP A 381 5.21 -18.42 23.08
C TRP A 381 5.75 -17.23 22.27
N MET A 382 5.56 -17.23 20.94
CA MET A 382 6.11 -16.23 20.01
C MET A 382 5.19 -14.99 19.89
N LYS A 383 4.87 -14.37 21.03
CA LYS A 383 3.93 -13.24 21.14
C LYS A 383 4.62 -11.86 21.14
N GLY A 384 5.94 -11.83 21.25
CA GLY A 384 6.73 -10.60 21.20
C GLY A 384 7.26 -10.28 19.80
N GLU A 385 8.10 -9.25 19.74
CA GLU A 385 8.76 -8.83 18.51
C GLU A 385 9.62 -9.97 17.94
N PHE A 386 9.65 -10.12 16.62
CA PHE A 386 10.48 -11.11 15.93
C PHE A 386 11.21 -10.48 14.76
N SER A 387 12.27 -11.14 14.30
CA SER A 387 12.90 -10.86 13.02
C SER A 387 13.40 -12.11 12.31
N LEU A 388 13.45 -12.04 10.99
CA LEU A 388 14.14 -12.97 10.11
C LEU A 388 15.13 -12.18 9.27
N SER A 389 16.41 -12.51 9.38
CA SER A 389 17.49 -11.77 8.75
C SER A 389 18.41 -12.67 7.93
N LEU A 390 18.98 -12.13 6.84
CA LEU A 390 20.01 -12.78 6.04
C LEU A 390 21.33 -12.03 6.24
N ILE A 391 22.30 -12.69 6.86
CA ILE A 391 23.58 -12.08 7.24
C ILE A 391 24.71 -12.84 6.54
N PRO A 392 25.59 -12.14 5.80
CA PRO A 392 26.70 -12.78 5.11
C PRO A 392 27.77 -13.22 6.11
N SER A 393 28.46 -14.33 5.85
CA SER A 393 29.68 -14.69 6.57
C SER A 393 30.84 -13.77 6.16
N THR A 394 31.84 -13.65 7.01
CA THR A 394 33.11 -13.05 6.60
C THR A 394 33.76 -13.95 5.55
N ALA A 395 34.06 -13.42 4.37
CA ALA A 395 34.81 -14.15 3.35
C ALA A 395 36.23 -14.41 3.87
N LYS A 396 36.78 -15.60 3.61
CA LYS A 396 38.20 -15.87 3.91
C LYS A 396 39.05 -14.98 3.01
N ALA A 397 40.08 -14.34 3.60
CA ALA A 397 41.01 -13.52 2.84
C ALA A 397 41.63 -14.34 1.70
N GLY A 398 41.50 -13.87 0.46
CA GLY A 398 42.01 -14.53 -0.75
C GLY A 398 41.03 -15.42 -1.50
N SER A 399 39.79 -15.63 -1.01
CA SER A 399 38.78 -16.47 -1.68
C SER A 399 37.39 -15.78 -1.71
N PRO A 400 37.16 -14.79 -2.59
CA PRO A 400 35.87 -14.10 -2.70
C PRO A 400 34.70 -15.00 -3.16
N ASP A 401 35.01 -16.11 -3.86
CA ASP A 401 34.01 -17.05 -4.40
C ASP A 401 33.34 -17.95 -3.33
N ASP A 402 33.80 -17.88 -2.08
CA ASP A 402 33.30 -18.67 -0.94
C ASP A 402 32.16 -17.96 -0.18
N PHE A 403 31.41 -17.09 -0.83
CA PHE A 403 30.31 -16.36 -0.18
C PHE A 403 29.31 -17.34 0.46
N ARG A 404 29.10 -17.20 1.77
CA ARG A 404 28.07 -17.91 2.51
C ARG A 404 27.25 -16.91 3.30
N ALA A 405 26.04 -17.28 3.68
CA ALA A 405 25.21 -16.51 4.58
C ALA A 405 24.54 -17.43 5.60
N GLY A 406 24.21 -16.86 6.76
CA GLY A 406 23.33 -17.47 7.73
C GLY A 406 21.97 -16.78 7.70
N LEU A 407 20.92 -17.59 7.80
CA LEU A 407 19.60 -17.11 8.18
C LEU A 407 19.55 -17.00 9.69
N VAL A 408 19.13 -15.85 10.20
CA VAL A 408 18.99 -15.59 11.63
C VAL A 408 17.54 -15.28 11.93
N PHE A 409 16.91 -16.16 12.70
CA PHE A 409 15.59 -15.93 13.28
C PHE A 409 15.76 -15.47 14.72
N MET A 410 15.09 -14.40 15.12
CA MET A 410 15.04 -13.91 16.50
C MET A 410 13.59 -13.72 16.90
N VAL A 411 13.25 -14.02 18.15
CA VAL A 411 11.91 -13.79 18.69
C VAL A 411 11.97 -13.51 20.19
N GLN A 412 11.29 -12.45 20.61
CA GLN A 412 11.15 -12.10 22.00
C GLN A 412 10.11 -13.00 22.66
N ALA A 413 10.54 -13.76 23.67
CA ALA A 413 9.71 -14.63 24.48
C ALA A 413 9.03 -13.82 25.58
N SER A 414 8.13 -12.92 25.21
CA SER A 414 7.30 -12.14 26.12
C SER A 414 5.83 -12.22 25.73
N ASP A 415 4.93 -11.99 26.68
CA ASP A 415 3.52 -11.84 26.37
C ASP A 415 3.24 -10.62 25.46
N ALA A 416 2.04 -10.61 24.87
CA ALA A 416 1.60 -9.53 23.99
C ALA A 416 1.44 -8.18 24.72
N TYR A 417 1.47 -8.14 26.04
CA TYR A 417 1.27 -6.95 26.87
C TYR A 417 2.57 -6.43 27.51
N GLY A 418 3.71 -7.05 27.23
CA GLY A 418 5.06 -6.62 27.64
C GLY A 418 5.39 -6.89 29.12
N GLY A 419 4.62 -7.73 29.82
CA GLY A 419 4.75 -7.91 31.27
C GLY A 419 5.40 -9.24 31.66
N GLN A 420 4.97 -10.35 31.07
CA GLN A 420 5.37 -11.69 31.48
C GLN A 420 6.35 -12.32 30.50
N SER A 421 7.49 -12.80 31.01
CA SER A 421 8.41 -13.64 30.25
C SER A 421 7.78 -14.99 29.93
N LEU A 422 7.85 -15.40 28.68
CA LEU A 422 7.45 -16.73 28.16
C LEU A 422 8.67 -17.62 27.92
N ARG A 423 9.84 -17.25 28.47
CA ARG A 423 11.10 -17.96 28.28
C ARG A 423 11.01 -19.45 28.62
N ASN A 424 10.39 -19.82 29.74
CA ASN A 424 10.25 -21.24 30.11
C ASN A 424 9.49 -22.06 29.06
N SER A 425 8.46 -21.46 28.42
CA SER A 425 7.72 -22.10 27.32
C SER A 425 8.60 -22.24 26.08
N ALA A 426 9.37 -21.21 25.75
CA ALA A 426 10.32 -21.24 24.65
C ALA A 426 11.43 -22.29 24.85
N GLU A 427 11.99 -22.40 26.06
CA GLU A 427 12.99 -23.41 26.41
C GLU A 427 12.44 -24.83 26.29
N ALA A 428 11.18 -25.06 26.67
CA ALA A 428 10.52 -26.34 26.46
C ALA A 428 10.38 -26.68 24.96
N SER A 429 9.96 -25.73 24.13
CA SER A 429 9.88 -25.91 22.67
C SER A 429 11.24 -26.14 22.02
N LEU A 430 12.28 -25.38 22.42
CA LEU A 430 13.64 -25.56 21.93
C LEU A 430 14.21 -26.94 22.32
N LYS A 431 13.91 -27.43 23.52
CA LYS A 431 14.27 -28.79 23.95
C LYS A 431 13.60 -29.86 23.10
N GLN A 432 12.31 -29.69 22.75
CA GLN A 432 11.65 -30.61 21.83
C GLN A 432 12.31 -30.61 20.45
N LEU A 433 12.72 -29.44 19.94
CA LEU A 433 13.50 -29.34 18.70
C LEU A 433 14.85 -30.04 18.82
N ASP A 434 15.58 -29.85 19.93
CA ASP A 434 16.83 -30.58 20.19
C ASP A 434 16.64 -32.09 20.14
N ASP A 435 15.57 -32.61 20.76
CA ASP A 435 15.26 -34.03 20.77
C ASP A 435 14.90 -34.54 19.36
N VAL A 436 14.19 -33.76 18.54
CA VAL A 436 13.93 -34.08 17.14
C VAL A 436 15.23 -34.14 16.33
N MET A 437 16.07 -33.12 16.45
CA MET A 437 17.34 -33.05 15.71
C MET A 437 18.25 -34.21 16.08
N ARG A 438 18.33 -34.57 17.36
CA ARG A 438 19.10 -35.72 17.85
C ARG A 438 18.52 -37.06 17.41
N ASN A 439 17.23 -37.30 17.65
CA ASN A 439 16.65 -38.63 17.56
C ASN A 439 16.19 -38.98 16.14
N GLN A 440 15.62 -38.01 15.41
CA GLN A 440 15.07 -38.24 14.07
C GLN A 440 16.12 -37.99 12.98
N TYR A 441 16.94 -36.96 13.14
CA TYR A 441 17.91 -36.54 12.11
C TYR A 441 19.37 -36.88 12.46
N GLN A 442 19.62 -37.47 13.64
CA GLN A 442 20.95 -37.89 14.10
C GLN A 442 21.97 -36.75 14.18
N PHE A 443 21.51 -35.50 14.31
CA PHE A 443 22.41 -34.36 14.53
C PHE A 443 23.09 -34.51 15.89
N GLN A 444 24.35 -34.10 15.94
CA GLN A 444 25.04 -33.92 17.21
C GLN A 444 24.54 -32.61 17.84
N VAL A 445 23.77 -32.74 18.91
CA VAL A 445 23.28 -31.61 19.71
C VAL A 445 24.22 -31.38 20.87
N GLN A 446 25.05 -30.35 20.78
CA GLN A 446 26.14 -30.09 21.71
C GLN A 446 26.02 -28.70 22.35
N PRO A 447 26.14 -28.60 23.68
CA PRO A 447 26.34 -27.30 24.33
C PRO A 447 27.63 -26.64 23.85
N GLY A 448 27.60 -25.33 23.68
CA GLY A 448 28.74 -24.52 23.29
C GLY A 448 28.71 -23.15 23.97
N LYS A 449 29.70 -22.32 23.64
CA LYS A 449 29.76 -20.93 24.07
C LYS A 449 30.19 -20.03 22.92
N VAL A 450 29.61 -18.84 22.87
CA VAL A 450 30.02 -17.73 21.99
C VAL A 450 30.15 -16.49 22.87
N ALA A 451 31.34 -15.88 22.94
CA ALA A 451 31.64 -14.76 23.83
C ALA A 451 31.10 -14.96 25.26
N ASP A 452 31.39 -16.13 25.84
CA ASP A 452 30.94 -16.58 27.17
C ASP A 452 29.42 -16.77 27.37
N GLN A 453 28.60 -16.54 26.35
CA GLN A 453 27.17 -16.85 26.39
C GLN A 453 26.91 -18.31 25.98
N PRO A 454 26.05 -19.04 26.71
CA PRO A 454 25.72 -20.42 26.39
C PRO A 454 24.90 -20.50 25.10
N VAL A 455 25.28 -21.45 24.23
CA VAL A 455 24.55 -21.77 22.99
C VAL A 455 24.41 -23.27 22.84
N VAL A 456 23.52 -23.72 21.96
CA VAL A 456 23.39 -25.11 21.54
C VAL A 456 23.66 -25.20 20.05
N ASN A 457 24.59 -26.08 19.67
CA ASN A 457 24.95 -26.32 18.28
C ASN A 457 24.33 -27.63 17.80
N TRP A 458 23.74 -27.59 16.60
CA TRP A 458 23.29 -28.74 15.84
C TRP A 458 24.25 -28.95 14.69
N VAL A 459 25.00 -30.05 14.73
CA VAL A 459 25.95 -30.43 13.67
C VAL A 459 25.45 -31.67 12.97
N SER A 460 25.24 -31.60 11.65
CA SER A 460 24.79 -32.77 10.88
C SER A 460 25.84 -33.89 10.90
N PRO A 461 25.45 -35.17 10.74
CA PRO A 461 26.39 -36.30 10.74
C PRO A 461 27.57 -36.16 9.76
N TYR A 462 27.33 -35.45 8.65
CA TYR A 462 28.32 -35.22 7.59
C TYR A 462 29.03 -33.86 7.70
N GLY A 463 28.75 -33.07 8.74
CA GLY A 463 29.38 -31.77 9.02
C GLY A 463 29.06 -30.66 8.02
N THR A 464 28.14 -30.89 7.09
CA THR A 464 27.80 -29.95 6.00
C THR A 464 26.80 -28.87 6.40
N LEU A 465 25.98 -29.13 7.41
CA LEU A 465 24.97 -28.19 7.91
C LEU A 465 25.16 -27.98 9.40
N THR A 466 25.26 -26.71 9.77
CA THR A 466 25.32 -26.26 11.16
C THR A 466 24.17 -25.31 11.44
N ALA A 467 23.57 -25.47 12.61
CA ALA A 467 22.66 -24.49 13.19
C ALA A 467 23.04 -24.24 14.65
N THR A 468 22.77 -23.03 15.14
CA THR A 468 23.06 -22.63 16.51
C THR A 468 21.87 -21.88 17.06
N HIS A 469 21.38 -22.27 18.24
CA HIS A 469 20.34 -21.54 18.95
C HIS A 469 20.77 -21.16 20.36
N GLY A 470 20.13 -20.15 20.92
CA GLY A 470 20.46 -19.61 22.24
C GLY A 470 19.64 -18.38 22.58
N TRP A 471 20.18 -17.58 23.52
CA TRP A 471 19.49 -16.42 24.08
C TRP A 471 20.34 -15.16 23.97
N LEU A 472 19.69 -14.03 23.67
CA LEU A 472 20.22 -12.68 23.79
C LEU A 472 19.51 -11.95 24.94
N ASP A 473 20.04 -10.80 25.34
CA ASP A 473 19.44 -9.93 26.36
C ASP A 473 17.99 -9.54 26.04
N GLY A 474 17.15 -9.52 27.08
CA GLY A 474 15.72 -9.17 26.97
C GLY A 474 14.84 -10.33 26.52
N ASP A 475 15.19 -11.56 26.91
CA ASP A 475 14.48 -12.80 26.57
C ASP A 475 14.24 -12.96 25.07
N VAL A 476 15.27 -12.69 24.27
CA VAL A 476 15.22 -12.90 22.82
C VAL A 476 15.90 -14.23 22.50
N ALA A 477 15.10 -15.23 22.12
CA ALA A 477 15.62 -16.47 21.56
C ALA A 477 16.10 -16.22 20.13
N PHE A 478 17.19 -16.87 19.72
CA PHE A 478 17.66 -16.85 18.34
C PHE A 478 17.93 -18.25 17.81
N LEU A 479 17.83 -18.40 16.49
CA LEU A 479 18.25 -19.57 15.73
C LEU A 479 19.00 -19.09 14.47
N VAL A 480 20.25 -19.52 14.34
CA VAL A 480 21.08 -19.35 13.15
C VAL A 480 21.10 -20.65 12.36
N VAL A 481 20.85 -20.60 11.05
CA VAL A 481 20.95 -21.75 10.15
C VAL A 481 21.84 -21.38 8.96
N GLY A 482 22.76 -22.27 8.58
CA GLY A 482 23.66 -22.07 7.45
C GLY A 482 25.08 -21.74 7.91
N ALA A 483 25.63 -20.61 7.46
CA ALA A 483 26.96 -20.19 7.88
C ALA A 483 27.04 -19.97 9.40
N PRO A 484 28.15 -20.33 10.07
CA PRO A 484 28.32 -20.15 11.50
C PRO A 484 28.60 -18.68 11.83
N ILE A 485 27.54 -17.90 12.05
CA ILE A 485 27.59 -16.44 12.25
C ILE A 485 27.05 -15.99 13.62
N ALA A 486 26.98 -16.90 14.59
CA ALA A 486 26.47 -16.58 15.93
C ALA A 486 27.34 -15.52 16.64
N ASP A 487 28.64 -15.48 16.35
CA ASP A 487 29.60 -14.47 16.80
C ASP A 487 29.33 -13.05 16.28
N LYS A 488 28.49 -12.91 15.24
CA LYS A 488 28.07 -11.61 14.72
C LYS A 488 26.89 -10.98 15.46
N ILE A 489 26.16 -11.77 16.25
CA ILE A 489 25.01 -11.33 17.04
C ILE A 489 25.27 -11.46 18.54
N ILE A 490 26.33 -12.20 18.93
CA ILE A 490 26.78 -12.38 20.30
C ILE A 490 28.28 -12.02 20.42
N PRO A 491 28.64 -10.99 21.22
CA PRO A 491 27.74 -10.06 21.91
C PRO A 491 27.00 -9.16 20.91
N LYS A 492 26.07 -8.32 21.40
CA LYS A 492 25.37 -7.34 20.58
C LYS A 492 26.38 -6.54 19.72
N PRO A 493 26.20 -6.44 18.39
CA PRO A 493 27.16 -5.78 17.53
C PRO A 493 27.23 -4.28 17.83
N ASN A 494 28.45 -3.73 17.83
CA ASN A 494 28.69 -2.30 18.04
C ASN A 494 28.13 -1.45 16.88
N ASN A 495 28.21 -1.97 15.65
CA ASN A 495 27.64 -1.35 14.46
C ASN A 495 26.46 -2.19 13.98
N THR A 496 25.25 -1.68 14.21
CA THR A 496 24.00 -2.40 13.95
C THR A 496 23.41 -1.99 12.61
N LEU A 497 22.49 -2.77 12.06
CA LEU A 497 21.76 -2.39 10.85
C LEU A 497 21.04 -1.03 11.03
N ALA A 498 20.45 -0.79 12.20
CA ALA A 498 19.77 0.46 12.57
C ALA A 498 20.63 1.73 12.39
N SER A 499 21.94 1.60 12.60
CA SER A 499 22.90 2.71 12.54
C SER A 499 23.47 2.95 11.13
N THR A 500 23.12 2.12 10.15
CA THR A 500 23.65 2.26 8.79
C THR A 500 22.90 3.32 7.98
N ILE A 501 23.62 4.10 7.17
CA ILE A 501 23.03 5.07 6.25
C ILE A 501 22.05 4.41 5.26
N PRO A 502 22.37 3.27 4.62
CA PRO A 502 21.42 2.57 3.74
C PRO A 502 20.10 2.23 4.44
N PHE A 503 20.14 1.73 5.68
CA PHE A 503 18.91 1.44 6.43
C PHE A 503 18.10 2.70 6.72
N GLN A 504 18.74 3.74 7.28
CA GLN A 504 18.05 4.98 7.67
C GLN A 504 17.45 5.74 6.48
N GLN A 505 18.08 5.67 5.32
CA GLN A 505 17.56 6.29 4.09
C GLN A 505 16.48 5.46 3.41
N THR A 506 16.50 4.13 3.60
CA THR A 506 15.59 3.23 2.88
C THR A 506 14.36 2.85 3.69
N VAL A 507 14.48 2.60 4.99
CA VAL A 507 13.34 2.16 5.82
C VAL A 507 12.59 3.39 6.32
N PRO A 508 11.31 3.59 5.93
CA PRO A 508 10.56 4.76 6.36
C PRO A 508 10.38 4.82 7.88
N THR A 509 10.46 6.02 8.45
CA THR A 509 10.25 6.23 9.90
C THR A 509 8.78 6.26 10.31
N GLU A 510 7.87 6.40 9.35
CA GLU A 510 6.43 6.32 9.53
C GLU A 510 5.89 5.05 8.86
N PRO A 511 4.78 4.47 9.36
CA PRO A 511 4.08 4.83 10.59
C PRO A 511 4.85 4.47 11.87
N ASN A 512 4.72 5.30 12.91
CA ASN A 512 5.32 5.12 14.24
C ASN A 512 4.24 5.35 15.32
N PRO A 513 4.02 4.41 16.27
CA PRO A 513 4.68 3.11 16.42
C PRO A 513 4.43 2.17 15.23
N THR A 514 5.40 1.28 14.96
CA THR A 514 5.35 0.31 13.85
C THR A 514 4.95 -1.09 14.32
N ASN A 515 4.25 -1.84 13.47
CA ASN A 515 3.97 -3.26 13.64
C ASN A 515 4.94 -4.16 12.87
N GLY A 516 5.75 -3.61 11.96
CA GLY A 516 6.72 -4.40 11.22
C GLY A 516 7.52 -3.57 10.22
N GLN A 517 8.77 -4.00 10.02
CA GLN A 517 9.71 -3.38 9.11
C GLN A 517 10.27 -4.42 8.15
N PHE A 518 10.59 -3.98 6.94
CA PHE A 518 11.32 -4.75 5.96
C PHE A 518 12.46 -3.91 5.41
N PHE A 519 13.62 -4.54 5.23
CA PHE A 519 14.78 -3.98 4.56
C PHE A 519 15.38 -5.03 3.65
N LEU A 520 15.76 -4.62 2.44
CA LEU A 520 16.50 -5.43 1.49
C LEU A 520 17.55 -4.56 0.78
N ASP A 521 18.81 -4.91 0.94
CA ASP A 521 19.91 -4.44 0.10
C ASP A 521 19.87 -5.24 -1.21
N VAL A 522 19.15 -4.71 -2.21
CA VAL A 522 18.92 -5.40 -3.49
C VAL A 522 20.24 -5.60 -4.22
N GLU A 523 21.07 -4.56 -4.29
CA GLU A 523 22.35 -4.59 -4.99
C GLU A 523 23.31 -5.67 -4.48
N ARG A 524 23.44 -5.81 -3.16
CA ARG A 524 24.28 -6.86 -2.58
C ARG A 524 23.60 -8.22 -2.64
N THR A 525 22.27 -8.29 -2.53
CA THR A 525 21.56 -9.57 -2.55
C THR A 525 21.61 -10.22 -3.93
N VAL A 526 21.28 -9.51 -5.01
CA VAL A 526 21.21 -10.09 -6.38
C VAL A 526 22.57 -10.52 -6.92
N LYS A 527 23.66 -9.94 -6.42
CA LYS A 527 25.03 -10.36 -6.75
C LYS A 527 25.38 -11.73 -6.15
N ASN A 528 24.77 -12.09 -5.02
CA ASN A 528 25.14 -13.26 -4.24
C ASN A 528 24.07 -14.36 -4.26
N PHE A 529 22.82 -14.02 -4.61
CA PHE A 529 21.69 -14.95 -4.61
C PHE A 529 20.82 -14.78 -5.85
N PRO A 530 20.52 -15.87 -6.59
CA PRO A 530 19.47 -15.82 -7.60
C PRO A 530 18.11 -15.67 -6.91
N LEU A 531 17.39 -14.59 -7.22
CA LEU A 531 16.04 -14.38 -6.71
C LEU A 531 15.01 -15.09 -7.60
N PRO A 532 14.01 -15.77 -7.02
CA PRO A 532 12.92 -16.37 -7.81
C PRO A 532 12.19 -15.28 -8.60
N THR A 533 11.83 -15.58 -9.84
CA THR A 533 11.07 -14.63 -10.69
C THR A 533 9.61 -14.61 -10.26
N LEU A 534 9.16 -13.48 -9.73
CA LEU A 534 7.79 -13.24 -9.25
C LEU A 534 6.96 -12.38 -10.20
N ILE A 535 7.62 -11.51 -10.98
CA ILE A 535 6.97 -10.57 -11.89
C ILE A 535 7.65 -10.57 -13.27
N PRO A 536 6.93 -10.21 -14.35
CA PRO A 536 7.54 -9.96 -15.65
C PRO A 536 8.62 -8.88 -15.55
N ASN A 537 9.71 -9.02 -16.32
CA ASN A 537 10.84 -8.08 -16.35
C ASN A 537 11.51 -7.81 -14.99
N GLN A 538 11.42 -8.76 -14.05
CA GLN A 538 11.99 -8.62 -12.70
C GLN A 538 13.47 -8.22 -12.72
N GLN A 539 14.28 -8.84 -13.57
CA GLN A 539 15.72 -8.57 -13.59
C GLN A 539 16.03 -7.10 -13.88
N THR A 540 15.35 -6.51 -14.85
CA THR A 540 15.49 -5.10 -15.20
C THR A 540 15.11 -4.16 -14.04
N LEU A 541 14.09 -4.52 -13.25
CA LEU A 541 13.71 -3.77 -12.05
C LEU A 541 14.73 -3.93 -10.92
N LEU A 542 15.23 -5.15 -10.70
CA LEU A 542 16.26 -5.43 -9.71
C LEU A 542 17.55 -4.68 -10.03
N ASP A 543 17.96 -4.66 -11.30
CA ASP A 543 19.16 -3.96 -11.76
C ASP A 543 19.04 -2.44 -11.58
N ALA A 544 17.84 -1.88 -11.57
CA ALA A 544 17.57 -0.47 -11.31
C ALA A 544 17.45 -0.11 -9.83
N THR A 545 17.33 -1.10 -8.94
CA THR A 545 17.02 -0.89 -7.53
C THR A 545 18.26 -1.07 -6.65
N ARG A 546 18.48 -0.11 -5.75
CA ARG A 546 19.55 -0.17 -4.74
C ARG A 546 19.10 -0.96 -3.52
N SER A 547 17.96 -0.56 -2.97
CA SER A 547 17.40 -1.12 -1.74
C SER A 547 15.90 -0.89 -1.69
N ILE A 548 15.22 -1.73 -0.90
CA ILE A 548 13.79 -1.63 -0.62
C ILE A 548 13.60 -1.59 0.89
N GLY A 549 12.76 -0.68 1.34
CA GLY A 549 12.40 -0.52 2.75
C GLY A 549 10.90 -0.40 2.89
N MET A 550 10.35 -0.96 3.95
CA MET A 550 8.94 -0.82 4.28
C MET A 550 8.75 -0.71 5.78
N THR A 551 7.80 0.12 6.19
CA THR A 551 7.29 0.18 7.55
C THR A 551 5.77 0.07 7.49
N SER A 552 5.19 -0.73 8.39
CA SER A 552 3.74 -0.91 8.47
C SER A 552 3.22 -0.73 9.89
N ALA A 553 1.95 -0.39 10.04
CA ALA A 553 1.27 -0.32 11.32
C ALA A 553 -0.24 -0.55 11.17
N VAL A 554 -0.84 -1.12 12.21
CA VAL A 554 -2.30 -1.12 12.38
C VAL A 554 -2.67 0.27 12.88
N SER A 555 -3.38 1.04 12.06
CA SER A 555 -3.71 2.44 12.38
C SER A 555 -4.90 2.56 13.34
N ASP A 556 -5.90 1.69 13.16
CA ASP A 556 -7.06 1.56 14.02
C ASP A 556 -7.65 0.14 13.86
N SER A 557 -8.76 -0.15 14.54
CA SER A 557 -9.39 -1.48 14.49
C SER A 557 -9.94 -1.87 13.10
N ARG A 558 -9.87 -0.98 12.11
CA ARG A 558 -10.37 -1.23 10.76
C ARG A 558 -9.40 -0.86 9.65
N SER A 559 -8.21 -0.32 9.92
CA SER A 559 -7.28 0.09 8.88
C SER A 559 -5.82 -0.22 9.19
N ASN A 560 -5.09 -0.57 8.13
CA ASN A 560 -3.65 -0.76 8.12
C ASN A 560 -3.00 0.27 7.22
N ARG A 561 -1.82 0.76 7.62
CA ARG A 561 -0.99 1.65 6.82
C ARG A 561 0.36 1.02 6.52
N TYR A 562 0.88 1.37 5.35
CA TYR A 562 2.17 0.94 4.85
C TYR A 562 2.87 2.18 4.28
N ASP A 563 4.17 2.33 4.55
CA ASP A 563 5.05 3.25 3.84
C ASP A 563 6.18 2.40 3.26
N ILE A 564 6.36 2.46 1.94
CA ILE A 564 7.35 1.71 1.20
C ILE A 564 8.25 2.72 0.50
N PHE A 565 9.55 2.52 0.59
CA PHE A 565 10.52 3.28 -0.17
C PHE A 565 11.41 2.37 -0.99
N ILE A 566 11.52 2.67 -2.28
CA ILE A 566 12.36 1.96 -3.23
C ILE A 566 13.46 2.93 -3.63
N ALA A 567 14.67 2.70 -3.14
CA ALA A 567 15.84 3.47 -3.53
C ALA A 567 16.29 3.02 -4.91
N LEU A 568 16.37 3.95 -5.86
CA LEU A 568 16.69 3.65 -7.25
C LEU A 568 18.07 4.16 -7.63
N LYS A 569 18.68 3.51 -8.61
CA LYS A 569 19.83 4.07 -9.33
C LYS A 569 19.38 5.33 -10.09
N LYS A 570 20.35 6.15 -10.47
CA LYS A 570 20.12 7.36 -11.26
C LYS A 570 21.00 7.33 -12.50
N VAL A 571 20.44 7.76 -13.63
CA VAL A 571 21.21 7.97 -14.85
C VAL A 571 21.57 9.45 -14.95
N ARG A 572 22.85 9.77 -15.15
CA ARG A 572 23.27 11.15 -15.47
C ARG A 572 22.88 11.43 -16.92
N ASN A 573 22.04 12.46 -17.13
CA ASN A 573 21.51 12.96 -18.42
C ASN A 573 20.20 12.28 -18.90
N SER A 574 19.06 12.69 -18.33
CA SER A 574 17.75 12.41 -18.91
C SER A 574 17.39 13.49 -19.95
N THR A 575 17.13 13.09 -21.20
CA THR A 575 16.66 13.97 -22.29
C THR A 575 15.23 14.49 -22.05
N ALA A 576 14.77 15.48 -22.83
CA ALA A 576 13.39 16.00 -22.75
C ALA A 576 12.32 14.91 -23.04
N LEU A 577 11.09 15.09 -22.54
CA LEU A 577 9.96 14.17 -22.76
C LEU A 577 9.70 13.96 -24.27
N PRO A 578 9.28 12.76 -24.71
CA PRO A 578 9.03 12.49 -26.13
C PRO A 578 7.92 13.39 -26.69
N SER A 579 8.30 14.37 -27.50
CA SER A 579 7.36 15.21 -28.26
C SER A 579 6.96 14.54 -29.57
N PRO A 580 5.78 14.84 -30.14
CA PRO A 580 5.37 14.27 -31.43
C PRO A 580 6.37 14.54 -32.56
N GLU A 581 7.14 15.61 -32.46
CA GLU A 581 8.12 16.03 -33.46
C GLU A 581 9.43 15.22 -33.42
N SER A 582 9.77 14.55 -32.30
CA SER A 582 11.04 13.80 -32.19
C SER A 582 11.06 12.50 -32.99
N ASN A 583 9.89 11.89 -33.25
CA ASN A 583 9.78 10.62 -34.00
C ASN A 583 9.96 10.75 -35.52
N LYS A 584 10.10 11.97 -36.06
CA LYS A 584 10.36 12.16 -37.50
C LYS A 584 11.84 12.06 -37.88
N SER A 585 12.75 11.92 -36.92
CA SER A 585 14.20 11.99 -37.19
C SER A 585 14.91 10.65 -37.39
N ASP A 586 14.27 9.50 -37.14
CA ASP A 586 14.94 8.17 -37.19
C ASP A 586 14.43 7.23 -38.29
N SER A 587 13.54 7.67 -39.19
CA SER A 587 13.08 6.86 -40.33
C SER A 587 13.80 7.18 -41.64
N GLY A 588 15.06 7.63 -41.56
CA GLY A 588 15.82 8.10 -42.72
C GLY A 588 17.28 7.69 -42.67
N ARG A 589 17.56 6.39 -42.62
CA ARG A 589 18.77 5.77 -43.18
C ARG A 589 18.45 4.43 -43.80
#